data_AF-A0A9I9E329-F1
#
_entry.id   AF-A0A9I9E329-F1
#
_cell.length_a   1.000
_cell.length_b   1.000
_cell.length_c   1.000
_cell.angle_alpha   90.00
_cell.angle_beta   90.00
_cell.angle_gamma   90.00
#
_symmetry.space_group_name_H-M   'P 1'
#
loop_
_entity.id
_entity.type
_entity.pdbx_description
1 polymer ?
#
loop_
_entity_poly.entity_id
_entity_poly.type
_entity_poly.pdbx_seq_one_letter_code
_entity_poly.pdbx_strand_id
1 'polypeptide(L)' 'VKEKTIAARRSEVKTIIFPSANRRDFDELASNVKEGLDVHFVDEYSQIFNLAFEDKSE' A
#
# COMPACT_ATOMS: atom_id res chain seq x y z
N VAL A 1 2.51 2.14 -10.39
CA VAL A 1 2.69 1.42 -9.11
C VAL A 1 4.15 1.38 -8.67
N LYS A 2 5.07 0.85 -9.50
CA LYS A 2 6.52 0.76 -9.23
C LYS A 2 7.16 1.98 -8.55
N GLU A 3 7.08 3.17 -9.16
CA GLU A 3 7.75 4.38 -8.64
C GLU A 3 7.22 4.79 -7.27
N LYS A 4 5.90 4.64 -7.04
CA LYS A 4 5.25 4.94 -5.75
C LYS A 4 5.74 3.99 -4.66
N THR A 5 5.86 2.70 -4.99
CA THR A 5 6.41 1.69 -4.08
C THR A 5 7.87 1.96 -3.73
N ILE A 6 8.70 2.35 -4.70
CA ILE A 6 10.11 2.72 -4.47
C ILE A 6 10.21 3.98 -3.59
N ALA A 7 9.39 5.00 -3.86
CA ALA A 7 9.38 6.23 -3.07
C ALA A 7 8.96 5.96 -1.63
N ALA A 8 7.88 5.21 -1.41
CA ALA A 8 7.42 4.84 -0.07
C ALA A 8 8.52 4.13 0.73
N ARG A 9 9.20 3.14 0.12
CA ARG A 9 10.33 2.47 0.75
C ARG A 9 11.48 3.41 1.10
N ARG A 10 11.85 4.32 0.19
CA ARG A 10 12.91 5.31 0.43
C ARG A 10 12.56 6.31 1.54
N SER A 11 11.27 6.60 1.70
CA SER A 11 10.75 7.50 2.73
C SER A 11 10.37 6.76 4.03
N GLU A 12 10.73 5.47 4.17
CA GLU A 12 10.42 4.64 5.34
C GLU A 12 8.92 4.55 5.66
N VAL A 13 8.07 4.78 4.65
CA VAL A 13 6.63 4.61 4.75
C VAL A 13 6.33 3.12 4.73
N LYS A 14 5.76 2.63 5.83
CA LYS A 14 5.46 1.20 6.00
C LYS A 14 4.17 0.78 5.33
N THR A 15 3.18 1.67 5.24
CA THR A 15 1.83 1.33 4.75
C THR A 15 1.52 2.05 3.45
N ILE A 16 1.06 1.32 2.43
CA ILE A 16 0.61 1.86 1.15
C ILE A 16 -0.81 1.38 0.88
N ILE A 17 -1.68 2.29 0.45
CA ILE A 17 -3.03 1.95 0.02
C ILE A 17 -3.11 2.18 -1.50
N PHE A 18 -3.52 1.14 -2.24
CA PHE A 18 -3.73 1.20 -3.69
C PHE A 18 -5.18 0.84 -4.05
N PRO A 19 -5.69 1.34 -5.19
CA PRO A 19 -6.90 0.78 -5.79
C PRO A 19 -6.72 -0.70 -6.13
N SER A 20 -7.77 -1.52 -5.98
CA SER A 20 -7.75 -2.94 -6.33
C SER A 20 -7.29 -3.22 -7.77
N ALA A 21 -7.59 -2.31 -8.70
CA ALA A 21 -7.14 -2.39 -10.09
C ALA A 21 -5.61 -2.43 -10.24
N ASN A 22 -4.85 -1.89 -9.27
CA ASN A 22 -3.39 -1.87 -9.30
C ASN A 22 -2.72 -3.13 -8.74
N ARG A 23 -3.49 -4.11 -8.28
CA ARG A 23 -2.96 -5.37 -7.72
C ARG A 23 -2.04 -6.09 -8.71
N ARG A 24 -2.47 -6.25 -9.96
CA ARG A 24 -1.67 -6.94 -10.98
C ARG A 24 -0.32 -6.25 -11.22
N ASP A 25 -0.33 -4.93 -11.39
CA ASP A 25 0.90 -4.16 -11.60
C ASP A 25 1.85 -4.21 -10.39
N PHE A 26 1.30 -4.34 -9.17
CA PHE A 26 2.08 -4.51 -7.95
C PHE A 26 2.68 -5.90 -7.84
N ASP A 27 1.90 -6.94 -8.17
CA ASP A 27 2.34 -8.33 -8.10
C ASP A 27 3.48 -8.61 -9.08
N GLU A 28 3.52 -7.92 -10.22
CA GLU A 28 4.61 -7.97 -11.21
C GLU A 28 5.92 -7.31 -10.73
N LEU A 29 5.90 -6.53 -9.62
CA LEU A 29 7.12 -5.92 -9.09
C LEU A 29 8.08 -6.97 -8.54
N ALA A 30 9.38 -6.66 -8.57
CA ALA A 30 10.39 -7.50 -7.95
C ALA A 30 10.24 -7.53 -6.41
N SER A 31 10.53 -8.68 -5.79
CA SER A 31 10.34 -8.90 -4.35
C SER A 31 11.11 -7.90 -3.49
N ASN A 32 12.30 -7.49 -3.93
CA ASN A 32 13.10 -6.47 -3.26
C ASN A 32 12.40 -5.10 -3.20
N VAL A 33 11.48 -4.79 -4.11
CA VAL A 33 10.70 -3.54 -4.09
C VAL A 33 9.51 -3.64 -3.13
N LYS A 34 8.97 -4.85 -2.94
CA LYS A 34 7.80 -5.15 -2.09
C LYS A 34 8.16 -5.39 -0.62
N GLU A 35 9.39 -5.79 -0.35
CA GLU A 35 9.86 -6.16 0.98
C GLU A 35 9.72 -4.99 1.98
N GLY A 36 9.16 -5.30 3.16
CA GLY A 36 8.99 -4.34 4.25
C GLY A 36 7.83 -3.35 4.08
N LEU A 37 6.99 -3.51 3.06
CA LEU A 37 5.81 -2.69 2.82
C LEU A 37 4.52 -3.49 3.11
N ASP A 38 3.64 -2.89 3.90
CA ASP A 38 2.28 -3.35 4.13
C ASP A 38 1.35 -2.67 3.12
N VAL A 39 0.81 -3.45 2.17
CA VAL A 39 0.06 -2.92 1.03
C VAL A 39 -1.39 -3.37 1.08
N HIS A 40 -2.29 -2.40 1.17
CA HIS A 40 -3.73 -2.60 1.18
C HIS A 40 -4.33 -2.24 -0.17
N PHE A 41 -5.18 -3.12 -0.70
CA PHE A 41 -5.91 -2.89 -1.94
C PHE A 41 -7.38 -2.64 -1.62
N VAL A 42 -7.93 -1.54 -2.12
CA VAL A 42 -9.30 -1.10 -1.81
C VAL A 42 -10.06 -0.74 -3.08
N ASP A 43 -11.38 -0.89 -3.03
CA ASP A 43 -12.30 -0.53 -4.11
C ASP A 43 -13.03 0.79 -3.80
N GLU A 44 -13.26 1.07 -2.51
CA GLU A 44 -14.09 2.19 -2.05
C GLU A 44 -13.36 3.10 -1.05
N TYR A 45 -13.73 4.38 -1.05
CA TYR A 45 -13.12 5.38 -0.15
C TYR A 45 -13.36 5.08 1.34
N SER A 46 -14.49 4.49 1.70
CA SER A 46 -14.80 4.11 3.08
C SER A 46 -13.74 3.18 3.68
N GLN A 47 -13.16 2.30 2.86
CA GLN A 47 -12.07 1.42 3.29
C GLN A 47 -10.79 2.21 3.58
N ILE A 48 -10.49 3.23 2.77
CA ILE A 48 -9.35 4.14 3.02
C ILE A 48 -9.55 4.87 4.34
N PHE A 49 -10.75 5.39 4.59
CA PHE A 49 -11.06 6.10 5.82
C PHE A 49 -10.81 5.23 7.05
N ASN A 50 -11.32 4.00 7.03
CA ASN A 50 -11.09 3.05 8.13
C ASN A 50 -9.60 2.73 8.27
N LEU A 51 -8.89 2.39 7.19
CA LEU A 51 -7.46 2.06 7.27
C LEU A 51 -6.58 3.22 7.75
N ALA A 52 -6.94 4.47 7.43
CA ALA A 52 -6.13 5.64 7.76
C ALA A 52 -6.43 6.24 9.13
N PHE A 53 -7.67 6.07 9.63
CA PHE A 53 -8.15 6.79 10.82
C PHE A 53 -8.77 5.88 11.89
N GLU A 54 -8.90 4.58 11.65
CA GLU A 54 -9.34 3.66 12.69
C GLU A 54 -8.22 3.54 13.73
N ASP A 55 -8.51 4.07 14.92
CA ASP A 55 -7.63 4.00 16.07
C ASP A 55 -7.55 2.54 16.50
N LYS A 56 -6.38 1.91 16.32
CA LYS A 56 -6.07 0.63 16.98
C LYS A 56 -5.80 0.91 18.45
N SER A 57 -6.83 1.37 19.16
CA SER A 57 -6.86 1.40 20.61
C SER A 57 -7.01 -0.05 21.08
N GLU A 58 -5.89 -0.73 21.29
CA GLU A 58 -5.80 -1.87 22.23
C GLU A 58 -5.47 -1.35 23.64
#